data_AF-A0AAV2Z0B9-F1
#
_entry.id   AF-A0AAV2Z0B9-F1
#
_cell.length_a   1.000
_cell.length_b   1.000
_cell.length_c   1.000
_cell.angle_alpha   90.00
_cell.angle_beta   90.00
_cell.angle_gamma   90.00
#
_symmetry.space_group_name_H-M   'P 1'
#
loop_
_entity.id
_entity.type
_entity.pdbx_description
1 polymer ?
#
loop_
_entity_poly.entity_id
_entity_poly.type
_entity_poly.pdbx_seq_one_letter_code
_entity_poly.pdbx_strand_id
1 'polypeptide(L)' 'MSLSHKNIPHLSSVEWDALKRLAVVVGDTLETSLLCERGPDEHRATAIEFLSRDVAEVHA' A
#
# COMPACT_ATOMS: atom_id res chain seq x y z
N MET A 1 -0.51 3.44 12.91
CA MET A 1 -1.38 2.33 13.40
C MET A 1 -0.99 1.11 12.59
N SER A 2 -0.20 0.16 13.13
CA SER A 2 0.53 -0.81 12.29
C SER A 2 -0.35 -1.54 11.25
N LEU A 3 -0.10 -1.27 9.96
CA LEU A 3 -0.67 -2.00 8.82
C LEU A 3 -0.30 -3.48 8.94
N SER A 4 -1.30 -4.35 9.10
CA SER A 4 -1.12 -5.80 9.14
C SER A 4 -1.81 -6.46 7.95
N HIS A 5 -1.20 -7.51 7.40
CA HIS A 5 -1.76 -8.25 6.27
C HIS A 5 -3.16 -8.80 6.57
N LYS A 6 -3.46 -9.01 7.85
CA LYS A 6 -4.79 -9.40 8.36
C LYS A 6 -5.90 -8.40 8.03
N ASN A 7 -5.58 -7.10 7.90
CA ASN A 7 -6.54 -6.07 7.55
C ASN A 7 -6.85 -6.07 6.05
N ILE A 8 -5.93 -6.61 5.25
CA ILE A 8 -5.99 -6.58 3.78
C ILE A 8 -5.66 -7.98 3.23
N PRO A 9 -6.46 -9.02 3.57
CA PRO A 9 -6.13 -10.42 3.26
C PRO A 9 -6.18 -10.76 1.77
N HIS A 10 -6.71 -9.84 0.95
CA HIS A 10 -6.86 -9.98 -0.49
C HIS A 10 -5.61 -9.58 -1.28
N LEU A 11 -4.66 -8.86 -0.65
CA LEU A 11 -3.35 -8.65 -1.26
C LEU A 11 -2.51 -9.92 -1.16
N SER A 12 -1.84 -10.27 -2.24
CA SER A 12 -0.83 -11.33 -2.23
C SER A 12 0.35 -10.96 -1.33
N SER A 13 1.12 -11.95 -0.86
CA SER A 13 2.31 -11.68 -0.05
C SER A 13 3.34 -10.80 -0.76
N VAL A 14 3.40 -10.86 -2.10
CA VAL A 14 4.30 -10.01 -2.91
C VAL A 14 3.82 -8.56 -2.92
N GLU A 15 2.54 -8.32 -3.19
CA GLU A 15 1.95 -6.98 -3.14
C GLU A 15 2.08 -6.39 -1.73
N TRP A 16 1.84 -7.22 -0.70
CA TRP A 16 1.97 -6.81 0.69
C TRP A 16 3.42 -6.44 1.08
N ASP A 17 4.42 -7.21 0.63
CA ASP A 17 5.83 -6.90 0.89
C ASP A 17 6.28 -5.61 0.19
N ALA A 18 5.84 -5.39 -1.04
CA ALA A 18 6.13 -4.16 -1.77
C ALA A 18 5.48 -2.95 -1.08
N LEU A 19 4.23 -3.10 -0.63
CA LEU A 19 3.49 -2.08 0.09
C LEU A 19 4.12 -1.74 1.45
N LYS A 20 4.63 -2.73 2.19
CA LYS A 20 5.38 -2.48 3.43
C LYS A 20 6.67 -1.69 3.20
N ARG A 21 7.39 -1.93 2.10
CA ARG A 21 8.59 -1.14 1.75
C ARG A 21 8.21 0.31 1.45
N LEU A 22 7.12 0.48 0.72
CA LEU A 22 6.54 1.79 0.45
C LEU A 22 6.05 2.51 1.71
N ALA A 23 5.47 1.79 2.67
CA ALA A 23 5.08 2.35 3.95
C ALA A 23 6.27 2.92 4.73
N VAL A 24 7.48 2.40 4.52
CA VAL A 24 8.71 2.96 5.12
C VAL A 24 9.14 4.26 4.45
N VAL A 25 8.87 4.41 3.14
CA VAL A 25 9.25 5.60 2.35
C VAL A 25 8.20 6.72 2.49
N VAL A 26 6.92 6.37 2.37
CA VAL A 26 5.76 7.29 2.38
C VAL A 26 5.17 7.48 3.78
N GLY A 27 5.43 6.56 4.71
CA GLY A 27 4.98 6.66 6.11
C GLY A 27 3.48 6.46 6.30
N ASP A 28 2.96 7.11 7.35
CA ASP A 28 1.57 6.99 7.83
C ASP A 28 0.51 7.38 6.78
N THR A 29 0.88 8.09 5.71
CA THR A 29 -0.05 8.45 4.63
C THR A 29 -0.58 7.23 3.91
N LEU A 30 0.27 6.22 3.67
CA LEU A 30 -0.14 4.97 3.05
C LEU A 30 -1.07 4.16 3.97
N GLU A 31 -0.73 4.08 5.26
CA GLU A 31 -1.58 3.43 6.27
C GLU A 31 -2.97 4.08 6.32
N THR A 32 -3.02 5.40 6.33
CA THR A 32 -4.27 6.14 6.45
C THR A 32 -5.15 5.98 5.22
N SER A 33 -4.59 6.06 4.00
CA SER A 33 -5.34 5.83 2.77
C SER A 33 -5.88 4.41 2.70
N LEU A 34 -5.04 3.40 2.93
CA LEU A 34 -5.48 2.00 2.92
C LEU A 34 -6.52 1.71 4.00
N LEU A 35 -6.43 2.30 5.19
CA LEU A 35 -7.46 2.09 6.23
C LEU A 35 -8.77 2.83 5.96
N CYS A 36 -8.76 3.84 5.08
CA CYS A 36 -9.95 4.62 4.73
C CYS A 36 -10.78 3.97 3.62
N GLU A 37 -10.13 3.22 2.72
CA GLU A 37 -10.80 2.47 1.65
C GLU A 37 -11.71 1.38 2.22
N ARG A 38 -12.88 1.17 1.59
CA ARG A 38 -13.93 0.26 2.10
C ARG A 38 -13.99 -1.07 1.36
N GLY A 39 -13.27 -1.21 0.24
CA GLY A 39 -13.34 -2.37 -0.65
C GLY A 39 -11.99 -3.07 -0.91
N PRO A 40 -11.99 -4.38 -1.20
CA PRO A 40 -10.80 -5.10 -1.66
C PRO A 40 -10.17 -4.51 -2.92
N ASP A 41 -11.01 -4.10 -3.87
CA ASP A 41 -10.57 -3.49 -5.12
C ASP A 41 -9.99 -2.09 -4.89
N GLU A 42 -10.55 -1.34 -3.93
CA GLU A 42 -10.05 -0.02 -3.54
C GLU A 42 -8.69 -0.13 -2.86
N HIS A 43 -8.51 -1.02 -1.88
CA HIS A 43 -7.20 -1.27 -1.29
C HIS A 43 -6.14 -1.65 -2.33
N ARG A 44 -6.53 -2.46 -3.32
CA ARG A 44 -5.62 -2.91 -4.38
C ARG A 44 -5.31 -1.78 -5.36
N ALA A 45 -6.28 -0.93 -5.68
CA ALA A 45 -6.07 0.26 -6.50
C ALA A 45 -5.12 1.24 -5.80
N THR A 46 -5.36 1.57 -4.53
CA THR A 46 -4.49 2.42 -3.71
C THR A 46 -3.09 1.84 -3.59
N ALA A 47 -2.98 0.53 -3.33
CA ALA A 47 -1.69 -0.18 -3.32
C ALA A 47 -0.91 0.01 -4.62
N ILE A 48 -1.57 -0.18 -5.78
CA ILE A 48 -0.96 -0.05 -7.10
C ILE A 48 -0.59 1.41 -7.42
N GLU A 49 -1.41 2.38 -7.02
CA GLU A 49 -1.09 3.80 -7.18
C GLU A 49 0.18 4.19 -6.43
N PHE A 50 0.30 3.77 -5.16
CA PHE A 50 1.50 4.03 -4.38
C PHE A 50 2.72 3.31 -4.96
N LEU A 51 2.58 2.05 -5.40
CA LEU A 51 3.64 1.30 -6.10
C LEU A 51 4.09 1.99 -7.39
N SER A 52 3.15 2.52 -8.17
CA SER A 52 3.47 3.23 -9.42
C SER A 52 4.14 4.57 -9.16
N ARG A 53 3.78 5.24 -8.06
CA ARG A 53 4.35 6.53 -7.65
C ARG A 53 5.80 6.39 -7.16
N ASP A 54 6.10 5.33 -6.40
CA ASP A 54 7.47 5.00 -5.97
C ASP A 54 8.39 4.72 -7.17
N VAL A 55 7.91 3.97 -8.17
CA VAL A 55 8.67 3.71 -9.41
C VAL A 55 8.96 5.00 -10.18
N ALA A 56 8.06 5.98 -10.16
CA ALA A 56 8.28 7.26 -10.81
C ALA A 56 9.27 8.17 -10.05
N GLU A 57 9.24 8.18 -8.71
CA GLU A 57 10.14 9.00 -7.89
C GLU A 57 11.55 8.41 -7.75
N VAL A 58 11.71 7.08 -7.75
CA VAL A 58 13.02 6.42 -7.67
C VAL A 58 13.82 6.51 -8.98
N HIS A 59 13.15 6.83 -10.10
CA HIS A 59 13.75 6.92 -11.43
C HIS A 59 13.78 8.33 -12.05
N ALA A 60 13.51 9.39 -11.28
CA ALA A 60 13.65 10.79 -11.69
C ALA A 60 15.01 11.37 -11.30
#